data_AF-A0A8I0U7R5-F1
#
_entry.id   AF-A0A8I0U7R5-F1
#
_cell.length_a   1.000
_cell.length_b   1.000
_cell.length_c   1.000
_cell.angle_alpha   90.00
_cell.angle_beta   90.00
_cell.angle_gamma   90.00
#
_symmetry.space_group_name_H-M   'P 1'
#
loop_
_entity.id
_entity.type
_entity.pdbx_description
1 polymer ?
#
loop_
_entity_poly.entity_id
_entity_poly.type
_entity_poly.pdbx_seq_one_letter_code
_entity_poly.pdbx_strand_id
1 'polypeptide(L)'
;MSPADRDVIELQQRQLLQQNRQQIDELEKLTEKPTAAVPLSVCPGSDLCVTVHQISVSGAAHLSEKRRRELVTPLKGNWSPP
;
A
#
# COMPACT_ATOMS: atom_id res chain seq x y z
N MET A 1 -20.62 -31.84 -33.87
CA MET A 1 -19.31 -31.45 -33.31
C MET A 1 -18.29 -32.39 -33.89
N SER A 2 -17.44 -31.88 -34.78
CA SER A 2 -16.33 -32.64 -35.34
C SER A 2 -15.26 -32.86 -34.26
N PRO A 3 -14.46 -33.93 -34.32
CA PRO A 3 -13.31 -34.11 -33.42
C PRO A 3 -12.39 -32.88 -33.39
N ALA A 4 -12.18 -32.22 -34.55
CA ALA A 4 -11.39 -31.00 -34.64
C ALA A 4 -11.97 -29.81 -33.86
N ASP A 5 -13.31 -29.67 -33.79
CA ASP A 5 -13.96 -28.61 -33.00
C ASP A 5 -13.71 -28.82 -31.50
N ARG A 6 -13.68 -30.08 -31.06
CA ARG A 6 -13.39 -30.43 -29.67
C ARG A 6 -11.95 -30.11 -29.30
N ASP A 7 -11.00 -30.42 -30.17
CA ASP A 7 -9.58 -30.12 -29.95
C ASP A 7 -9.33 -28.61 -29.81
N VAL A 8 -10.01 -27.80 -30.62
CA VAL A 8 -9.93 -26.33 -30.55
C VAL A 8 -10.47 -25.81 -29.21
N ILE A 9 -11.61 -26.34 -28.75
CA ILE A 9 -12.20 -25.94 -27.46
C ILE A 9 -11.28 -26.34 -26.30
N GLU A 10 -10.73 -27.55 -26.31
CA GLU A 10 -9.80 -27.99 -25.27
C GLU A 10 -8.52 -27.15 -25.23
N LEU A 11 -8.00 -26.78 -26.40
CA LEU A 11 -6.85 -25.89 -26.50
C LEU A 11 -7.17 -24.52 -25.90
N GLN A 12 -8.33 -23.95 -26.24
CA GLN A 12 -8.77 -22.66 -25.71
C GLN A 12 -8.92 -22.68 -24.18
N GLN A 13 -9.51 -23.74 -23.63
CA GLN A 13 -9.67 -23.88 -22.19
C GLN A 13 -8.31 -23.98 -21.47
N ARG A 14 -7.38 -24.78 -22.01
CA ARG A 14 -6.03 -24.88 -21.46
C ARG A 14 -5.31 -23.53 -21.47
N GLN A 15 -5.43 -22.78 -22.56
CA GLN A 15 -4.84 -21.45 -22.69
C GLN A 15 -5.40 -20.47 -21.67
N LEU A 16 -6.72 -20.46 -21.47
CA LEU A 16 -7.36 -19.57 -20.49
C LEU A 16 -6.91 -19.87 -19.06
N LEU A 17 -6.86 -21.16 -18.68
CA LEU A 17 -6.40 -21.58 -17.36
C LEU A 17 -4.93 -21.19 -17.13
N GLN A 18 -4.08 -21.34 -18.16
CA GLN A 18 -2.69 -20.93 -18.08
C GLN A 18 -2.54 -19.42 -17.87
N GLN A 19 -3.30 -18.61 -18.60
CA GLN A 19 -3.30 -17.15 -18.44
C GLN A 19 -3.76 -16.72 -17.06
N ASN A 20 -4.83 -17.34 -16.54
CA ASN A 20 -5.34 -17.00 -15.22
C ASN A 20 -4.31 -17.31 -14.11
N ARG A 21 -3.63 -18.46 -14.20
CA ARG A 21 -2.58 -18.81 -13.23
C ARG A 21 -1.42 -17.81 -13.27
N GLN A 22 -0.97 -17.42 -14.47
CA GLN A 22 0.09 -16.41 -14.61
C GLN A 22 -0.29 -15.07 -13.96
N GLN A 23 -1.53 -14.62 -14.13
CA GLN A 23 -2.01 -13.38 -13.51
C GLN A 23 -1.97 -13.45 -11.97
N ILE A 24 -2.38 -14.57 -11.39
CA ILE A 24 -2.34 -14.76 -9.94
C ILE A 24 -0.90 -14.76 -9.44
N ASP A 25 -0.02 -15.53 -10.07
CA ASP A 25 1.39 -15.61 -9.69
C ASP A 25 2.09 -14.23 -9.76
N GLU A 26 1.75 -13.40 -10.75
CA GLU A 26 2.25 -12.03 -10.86
C GLU A 26 1.72 -11.12 -9.75
N LEU A 27 0.42 -11.20 -9.44
CA LEU A 27 -0.18 -10.42 -8.34
C LEU A 27 0.37 -10.82 -6.97
N GLU A 28 0.58 -12.12 -6.74
CA GLU A 28 1.16 -12.64 -5.50
C GLU A 28 2.58 -12.10 -5.29
N LYS A 29 3.41 -12.07 -6.34
CA LYS A 29 4.76 -11.48 -6.28
C LYS A 29 4.76 -9.99 -5.94
N LEU A 30 3.75 -9.25 -6.37
CA LEU A 30 3.62 -7.82 -6.08
C LEU A 30 3.11 -7.55 -4.65
N THR A 31 2.59 -8.57 -3.97
CA THR A 31 2.01 -8.46 -2.63
C THR A 31 3.04 -8.74 -1.53
N GLU A 32 4.32 -8.45 -1.76
CA GLU A 32 5.29 -8.23 -0.68
C GLU A 32 4.87 -6.96 0.08
N LYS A 33 3.85 -7.13 0.93
CA LYS A 33 3.25 -6.06 1.73
C LYS A 33 4.35 -5.51 2.63
N PRO A 34 4.64 -4.19 2.58
CA PRO A 34 5.48 -3.57 3.59
C PRO A 34 4.83 -3.86 4.94
N THR A 35 5.54 -4.60 5.80
CA THR A 35 5.17 -4.68 7.22
C THR A 35 4.97 -3.26 7.68
N ALA A 36 3.73 -2.92 8.06
CA ALA A 36 3.44 -1.63 8.64
C ALA A 36 4.38 -1.50 9.85
N ALA A 37 5.32 -0.57 9.77
CA ALA A 37 6.22 -0.29 10.88
C ALA A 37 5.35 0.03 12.09
N VAL A 38 5.40 -0.84 13.10
CA VAL A 38 4.78 -0.56 14.39
C VAL A 38 5.37 0.77 14.86
N PRO A 39 4.57 1.81 15.13
CA PRO A 39 5.12 3.06 15.61
C PRO A 39 5.88 2.76 16.90
N LEU A 40 7.18 3.06 16.90
CA LEU A 40 8.00 2.98 18.10
C LEU A 40 7.34 3.85 19.16
N SER A 41 7.10 3.25 20.33
CA SER A 41 6.55 3.93 21.50
C SER A 41 7.37 5.19 21.80
N VAL A 42 6.66 6.30 22.00
CA VAL A 42 7.22 7.60 22.40
C VAL A 42 8.07 7.41 23.66
N CYS A 43 9.31 7.90 23.65
CA CYS A 43 10.16 7.93 24.84
C CYS A 43 9.44 8.70 25.97
N PRO A 44 9.13 8.05 27.11
CA PRO A 44 8.60 8.75 28.28
C PRO A 44 9.76 9.52 28.91
N GLY A 45 9.78 10.84 28.76
CA GLY A 45 10.84 11.67 29.37
C GLY A 45 11.00 13.08 28.83
N SER A 46 10.14 13.54 27.93
CA SER A 46 10.10 14.95 27.54
C SER A 46 8.89 15.61 28.20
N ASP A 47 9.12 16.27 29.33
CA ASP A 47 8.13 17.16 29.98
C ASP A 47 7.86 18.44 29.19
N LEU A 48 8.43 18.56 27.99
CA LEU A 48 8.34 19.75 27.16
C LEU A 48 7.31 19.53 26.06
N CYS A 49 6.10 20.01 26.30
CA CYS A 49 5.12 20.19 25.24
C CYS A 49 5.67 21.22 24.22
N VAL A 50 6.03 20.76 23.03
CA VAL A 50 6.49 21.64 21.94
C VAL A 50 5.33 21.94 21.01
N THR A 51 5.14 23.22 20.68
CA THR A 51 4.19 23.63 19.66
C THR A 51 4.80 23.42 18.28
N VAL A 52 4.20 22.53 17.48
CA VAL A 52 4.66 22.28 16.10
C VAL A 52 3.89 23.17 15.14
N HIS A 53 4.54 24.22 14.63
CA HIS A 53 3.92 25.15 13.66
C HIS A 53 3.95 24.61 12.22
N GLN A 54 5.02 23.93 11.84
CA GLN A 54 5.23 23.45 10.48
C GLN A 54 5.83 22.04 10.48
N ILE A 55 5.31 21.21 9.57
CA ILE A 55 5.80 19.86 9.32
C ILE A 55 6.04 19.77 7.82
N SER A 56 7.28 19.45 7.42
CA SER A 56 7.68 19.22 6.03
C SER A 56 7.78 17.72 5.75
N VAL A 57 7.10 17.25 4.69
CA VAL A 57 7.13 15.84 4.28
C VAL A 57 8.03 15.69 3.05
N SER A 58 9.17 15.02 3.23
CA SER A 58 10.17 14.74 2.18
C SER A 58 10.06 13.29 1.68
N GLY A 59 10.54 13.01 0.46
CA GLY A 59 10.53 11.66 -0.13
C GLY A 59 9.16 11.14 -0.60
N ALA A 60 8.12 11.97 -0.58
CA ALA A 60 6.74 11.59 -0.88
C ALA A 60 6.28 12.09 -2.26
N ALA A 61 7.01 11.73 -3.33
CA ALA A 61 6.75 12.20 -4.69
C ALA A 61 5.37 11.78 -5.25
N HIS A 62 4.86 10.63 -4.84
CA HIS A 62 3.53 10.12 -5.24
C HIS A 62 2.38 10.66 -4.39
N LEU A 63 2.68 11.40 -3.32
CA LEU A 63 1.67 11.93 -2.42
C LEU A 63 1.19 13.28 -2.94
N SER A 64 -0.11 13.39 -3.26
CA SER A 64 -0.69 14.67 -3.63
C SER A 64 -0.60 15.69 -2.48
N GLU A 65 -0.50 16.96 -2.82
CA GLU A 65 -0.42 18.04 -1.83
C GLU A 65 -1.65 18.06 -0.91
N LYS A 66 -2.83 17.72 -1.43
CA LYS A 66 -4.05 17.57 -0.63
C LYS A 66 -3.89 16.49 0.44
N ARG A 67 -3.38 15.31 0.05
CA ARG A 67 -3.19 14.20 0.97
C ARG A 67 -2.10 14.49 2.00
N ARG A 68 -1.05 15.22 1.60
CA ARG A 68 -0.01 15.72 2.49
C ARG A 68 -0.58 16.61 3.60
N ARG A 69 -1.45 17.57 3.23
CA ARG A 69 -2.14 18.42 4.21
C ARG A 69 -3.03 17.62 5.15
N GLU A 70 -3.82 16.68 4.63
CA GLU A 70 -4.69 15.83 5.46
C GLU A 70 -3.92 15.05 6.53
N LEU A 71 -2.73 14.53 6.21
CA LEU A 71 -1.89 13.80 7.16
C LEU A 71 -1.24 14.71 8.22
N VAL A 72 -0.91 15.95 7.83
CA VAL A 72 -0.18 16.89 8.69
C VAL A 72 -1.10 17.70 9.60
N THR A 73 -2.31 18.06 9.14
CA THR A 73 -3.27 18.87 9.91
C THR A 73 -3.53 18.37 11.33
N PRO A 74 -3.82 17.08 11.58
CA PRO A 74 -4.09 16.61 12.94
C PRO A 74 -2.86 16.65 13.86
N LEU A 75 -1.65 16.73 13.29
CA LEU A 75 -0.40 16.80 14.05
C LEU A 75 -0.01 18.25 14.40
N LYS A 76 -0.67 19.26 13.83
CA LYS A 76 -0.44 20.67 14.16
C LYS A 76 -1.26 21.05 15.38
N GLY A 77 -0.58 21.31 16.50
CA GLY A 77 -1.22 21.68 17.77
C GLY A 77 -0.31 21.42 18.97
N ASN A 78 -0.82 21.66 20.18
CA ASN A 78 -0.11 21.30 21.40
C ASN A 78 -0.22 19.80 21.64
N TRP A 79 0.91 19.11 21.50
CA TRP A 79 1.06 17.73 21.92
C TRP A 79 1.32 17.69 23.42
N SER A 80 0.48 16.95 24.15
CA SER A 80 0.75 16.53 25.53
C SER A 80 0.78 15.00 25.55
N PRO A 81 1.83 14.37 26.10
CA PRO A 81 1.78 12.94 26.36
C PRO A 81 0.69 12.62 27.42
N PRO A 82 0.07 11.42 27.38
CA PRO A 82 -0.84 10.93 28.41
C PRO A 82 -0.11 10.56 29.71
#